data_AF-A0A9Q3GTM1-F1
#
_entry.id   AF-A0A9Q3GTM1-F1
#
_cell.length_a   1.000
_cell.length_b   1.000
_cell.length_c   1.000
_cell.angle_alpha   90.00
_cell.angle_beta   90.00
_cell.angle_gamma   90.00
#
_symmetry.space_group_name_H-M   'P 1'
#
loop_
_entity.id
_entity.type
_entity.pdbx_description
1 polymer ?
#
loop_
_entity_poly.entity_id
_entity_poly.type
_entity_poly.pdbx_seq_one_letter_code
_entity_poly.pdbx_strand_id
1 'polypeptide(L)'
;MDWVTALPLGGDRSYNACLVLIDRYRKPPMFLLCHKYDMDMDTAIMIWNKVISHTGLFQNIISDRDPKFTSSLWTNLHNVFGTKLSFSTAYHPQTDDLAERMIQTLEDMIRRFCAYGLEIKGFAGFTHDLCTLIPALELAYQT
;
A
#
# COMPACT_ATOMS: atom_id res chain seq x y z
N MET A 1 0.55 7.92 2.56
CA MET A 1 0.11 6.59 2.09
C MET A 1 -0.78 6.81 0.91
N ASP A 2 -0.74 5.90 -0.06
CA ASP A 2 -1.53 6.01 -1.27
C ASP A 2 -1.69 4.64 -1.95
N TRP A 3 -2.67 4.53 -2.84
CA TRP A 3 -3.01 3.30 -3.55
C TRP A 3 -2.45 3.28 -4.96
N VAL A 4 -1.81 2.17 -5.31
CA VAL A 4 -1.65 1.76 -6.72
C VAL A 4 -2.83 0.85 -7.06
N THR A 5 -3.67 1.28 -8.00
CA THR A 5 -4.86 0.53 -8.40
C THR A 5 -4.78 0.06 -9.85
N ALA A 6 -5.75 -0.78 -10.27
CA ALA A 6 -5.80 -1.35 -11.61
C ALA A 6 -4.57 -2.20 -11.96
N LEU A 7 -4.02 -2.88 -10.96
CA LEU A 7 -3.00 -3.91 -11.18
C LEU A 7 -3.66 -5.12 -11.87
N PRO A 8 -2.89 -5.86 -12.69
CA PRO A 8 -3.36 -7.15 -13.18
C PRO A 8 -3.65 -8.09 -12.01
N LEU A 9 -4.58 -9.03 -12.21
CA LEU A 9 -4.98 -9.95 -11.16
C LEU A 9 -3.79 -10.82 -10.75
N GLY A 10 -3.40 -10.70 -9.49
CA GLY A 10 -2.23 -11.36 -8.93
C GLY A 10 -2.55 -12.46 -7.92
N GLY A 11 -1.91 -13.62 -8.10
CA GLY A 11 -1.99 -14.77 -7.21
C GLY A 11 -3.39 -15.39 -7.04
N ASP A 12 -3.51 -16.33 -6.10
CA ASP A 12 -4.73 -17.13 -5.89
C ASP A 12 -5.92 -16.32 -5.36
N ARG A 13 -5.66 -15.16 -4.77
CA ARG A 13 -6.68 -14.24 -4.22
C ARG A 13 -7.05 -13.11 -5.17
N SER A 14 -6.51 -13.11 -6.39
CA SER A 14 -6.83 -12.12 -7.43
C SER A 14 -6.66 -10.67 -6.95
N TYR A 15 -5.54 -10.38 -6.27
CA TYR A 15 -5.22 -9.03 -5.83
C TYR A 15 -5.13 -8.10 -7.03
N ASN A 16 -5.68 -6.89 -6.92
CA ASN A 16 -5.78 -5.94 -8.04
C ASN A 16 -5.40 -4.50 -7.64
N ALA A 17 -4.90 -4.32 -6.43
CA ALA A 17 -4.36 -3.08 -5.92
C ALA A 17 -3.22 -3.35 -4.93
N CYS A 18 -2.42 -2.31 -4.68
CA CYS A 18 -1.40 -2.32 -3.66
C CYS A 18 -1.42 -1.00 -2.89
N LEU A 19 -1.47 -1.06 -1.56
CA LEU A 19 -1.29 0.09 -0.69
C LEU A 19 0.20 0.30 -0.42
N VAL A 20 0.66 1.52 -0.65
CA VAL A 20 2.04 1.94 -0.41
C VAL A 20 2.11 2.78 0.86
N LEU A 21 2.90 2.31 1.82
CA LEU A 21 3.15 2.96 3.10
C LEU A 21 4.61 3.35 3.20
N ILE A 22 4.88 4.62 3.48
CA ILE A 22 6.25 5.13 3.58
C ILE A 22 6.39 5.89 4.90
N ASP A 23 7.41 5.51 5.67
CA ASP A 23 7.80 6.24 6.86
C ASP A 23 8.72 7.41 6.48
N ARG A 24 8.35 8.61 6.90
CA ARG A 24 9.13 9.82 6.63
C ARG A 24 10.46 9.88 7.38
N TYR A 25 10.64 9.11 8.45
CA TYR A 25 11.83 9.14 9.29
C TYR A 25 12.86 8.06 8.97
N ARG A 26 12.89 7.57 7.71
CA ARG A 26 13.88 6.64 7.14
C ARG A 26 13.66 5.15 7.42
N LYS A 27 12.40 4.69 7.37
CA LYS A 27 12.14 3.25 7.23
C LYS A 27 11.89 2.89 5.77
N PRO A 28 12.22 1.65 5.37
CA PRO A 28 11.91 1.14 4.04
C PRO A 28 10.41 1.27 3.74
N PRO A 29 10.04 1.43 2.45
CA PRO A 29 8.66 1.36 2.04
C PRO A 29 8.06 0.01 2.42
N MET A 30 6.80 0.02 2.83
CA MET A 30 6.00 -1.18 3.04
C MET A 30 4.93 -1.25 1.95
N PHE A 31 4.76 -2.44 1.39
CA PHE A 31 3.79 -2.69 0.33
C PHE A 31 2.76 -3.71 0.83
N LEU A 32 1.49 -3.45 0.57
CA LEU A 32 0.39 -4.29 1.00
C LEU A 32 -0.50 -4.62 -0.19
N LEU A 33 -0.55 -5.89 -0.59
CA LEU A 33 -1.48 -6.36 -1.61
C LEU A 33 -2.91 -6.34 -1.08
N CYS A 34 -3.81 -5.77 -1.86
CA CYS A 34 -5.18 -5.51 -1.47
C CYS A 34 -6.12 -5.60 -2.67
N HIS A 35 -7.41 -5.39 -2.42
CA HIS A 35 -8.41 -5.21 -3.46
C HIS A 35 -8.83 -3.75 -3.52
N LYS A 36 -9.05 -3.24 -4.74
CA LYS A 36 -9.50 -1.86 -5.00
C LYS A 36 -10.73 -1.49 -4.17
N TYR A 37 -11.62 -2.45 -3.95
CA TYR A 37 -12.89 -2.26 -3.26
C TYR A 37 -12.87 -2.73 -1.79
N ASP A 38 -11.70 -2.96 -1.21
CA ASP A 38 -11.58 -3.22 0.23
C ASP A 38 -12.22 -2.08 1.03
N MET A 39 -12.95 -2.44 2.08
CA MET A 39 -13.64 -1.47 2.92
C MET A 39 -12.67 -0.78 3.88
N ASP A 40 -13.17 0.23 4.58
CA ASP A 40 -12.40 0.97 5.58
C ASP A 40 -11.87 0.08 6.71
N MET A 41 -12.67 -0.89 7.17
CA MET A 41 -12.27 -1.85 8.20
C MET A 41 -11.16 -2.80 7.73
N ASP A 42 -11.28 -3.36 6.52
CA ASP A 42 -10.27 -4.25 5.93
C ASP A 42 -8.93 -3.51 5.81
N THR A 43 -8.99 -2.29 5.30
CA THR A 43 -7.83 -1.40 5.15
C THR A 43 -7.20 -1.09 6.51
N ALA A 44 -8.01 -0.78 7.53
CA ALA A 44 -7.52 -0.51 8.88
C ALA A 44 -6.80 -1.72 9.46
N ILE A 45 -7.39 -2.92 9.37
CA ILE A 45 -6.78 -4.17 9.86
C ILE A 45 -5.44 -4.43 9.15
N MET A 46 -5.40 -4.28 7.83
CA MET A 46 -4.19 -4.49 7.04
C MET A 46 -3.06 -3.55 7.45
N ILE A 47 -3.35 -2.24 7.51
CA ILE A 47 -2.38 -1.22 7.91
C ILE A 47 -1.91 -1.49 9.34
N TRP A 48 -2.82 -1.74 10.27
CA TRP A 48 -2.49 -1.91 11.67
C TRP A 48 -1.58 -3.12 11.89
N ASN A 49 -1.92 -4.27 11.29
CA ASN A 49 -1.12 -5.49 11.39
C ASN A 49 0.29 -5.29 10.83
N LYS A 50 0.43 -4.63 9.68
CA LYS A 50 1.72 -4.40 9.03
C LYS A 50 2.55 -3.35 9.75
N VAL A 51 1.96 -2.19 10.03
CA VAL A 51 2.69 -1.04 10.58
C VAL A 51 3.07 -1.28 12.03
N ILE A 52 2.20 -1.84 12.87
CA ILE A 52 2.55 -2.12 14.27
C ILE A 52 3.65 -3.17 14.37
N SER A 53 3.55 -4.25 13.58
CA SER A 53 4.58 -5.31 13.62
C SER A 53 5.95 -4.80 13.17
N HIS A 54 6.01 -3.89 12.18
CA HIS A 54 7.28 -3.40 11.64
C HIS A 54 7.83 -2.18 12.39
N THR A 55 6.96 -1.30 12.85
CA THR A 55 7.36 0.05 13.29
C THR A 55 6.91 0.43 14.69
N GLY A 56 6.03 -0.37 15.30
CA GLY A 56 5.31 0.00 16.50
C GLY A 56 4.16 0.97 16.21
N LEU A 57 3.73 1.70 17.24
CA LEU A 57 2.65 2.67 17.10
C LEU A 57 3.15 3.92 16.36
N PHE A 58 2.52 4.24 15.24
CA PHE A 58 2.81 5.46 14.50
C PHE A 58 2.19 6.69 15.19
N GLN A 59 2.78 7.86 15.04
CA GLN A 59 2.25 9.10 15.63
C GLN A 59 1.24 9.81 14.72
N ASN A 60 1.52 9.83 13.42
CA ASN A 60 0.69 10.52 12.43
C ASN A 60 0.75 9.81 11.08
N ILE A 61 -0.41 9.52 10.50
CA ILE A 61 -0.56 9.06 9.12
C ILE A 61 -0.96 10.24 8.25
N ILE A 62 -0.29 10.38 7.10
CA ILE A 62 -0.78 11.26 6.02
C ILE A 62 -1.35 10.38 4.91
N SER A 63 -2.58 10.68 4.50
CA SER A 63 -3.24 10.07 3.35
C SER A 63 -3.90 11.11 2.47
N ASP A 64 -4.24 10.74 1.25
CA ASP A 64 -5.25 11.44 0.47
C ASP A 64 -6.65 11.41 1.14
N ARG A 65 -7.62 12.09 0.53
CA ARG A 65 -9.00 12.15 1.02
C ARG A 65 -9.86 10.99 0.51
N ASP A 66 -9.29 9.80 0.33
CA ASP A 66 -10.06 8.62 -0.04
C ASP A 66 -11.18 8.38 1.01
N PRO A 67 -12.43 8.11 0.57
CA PRO A 67 -13.54 7.84 1.48
C PRO A 67 -13.23 6.81 2.57
N LYS A 68 -12.39 5.81 2.26
CA LYS A 68 -11.96 4.77 3.21
C LYS A 68 -11.27 5.37 4.43
N PHE A 69 -10.48 6.44 4.27
CA PHE A 69 -9.74 7.08 5.36
C PHE A 69 -10.52 8.20 6.05
N THR A 70 -11.55 8.74 5.39
CA THR A 70 -12.44 9.75 5.99
C THR A 70 -13.56 9.15 6.86
N SER A 71 -13.61 7.82 6.99
CA SER A 71 -14.70 7.16 7.72
C SER A 71 -14.64 7.38 9.24
N SER A 72 -15.78 7.17 9.91
CA SER A 72 -15.87 7.26 11.36
C SER A 72 -15.01 6.20 12.06
N LEU A 73 -14.79 5.04 11.40
CA LEU A 73 -13.90 3.98 11.89
C LEU A 73 -12.49 4.52 12.09
N TRP A 74 -11.91 5.17 11.08
CA TRP A 74 -10.56 5.74 11.17
C TRP A 74 -10.48 6.82 12.23
N THR A 75 -11.45 7.72 12.27
CA THR A 75 -11.51 8.77 13.31
C THR A 75 -11.50 8.17 14.71
N ASN A 76 -12.35 7.17 14.96
CA ASN A 76 -12.44 6.50 16.26
C ASN A 76 -11.17 5.72 16.59
N LEU A 77 -10.59 5.04 15.61
CA LEU A 77 -9.37 4.26 15.76
C LEU A 77 -8.21 5.17 16.21
N HIS A 78 -8.00 6.29 15.52
CA HIS A 78 -6.98 7.26 15.88
C HIS A 78 -7.20 7.86 17.28
N ASN A 79 -8.46 8.12 17.67
CA ASN A 79 -8.80 8.59 19.02
C ASN A 79 -8.44 7.58 20.11
N VAL A 80 -8.73 6.29 19.90
CA VAL A 80 -8.43 5.22 20.87
C VAL A 80 -6.94 5.05 21.07
N PHE A 81 -6.17 5.10 19.98
CA PHE A 81 -4.72 4.89 20.04
C PHE A 81 -3.92 6.17 20.33
N GLY A 82 -4.58 7.33 20.42
CA GLY A 82 -3.91 8.62 20.63
C GLY A 82 -3.01 9.03 19.46
N THR A 83 -3.32 8.58 18.24
CA THR A 83 -2.56 8.87 17.02
C THR A 83 -3.32 9.89 16.16
N LYS A 84 -2.70 10.40 15.09
CA LYS A 84 -3.33 11.38 14.19
C LYS A 84 -3.48 10.85 12.77
N LEU A 85 -4.58 11.20 12.13
CA LEU A 85 -4.78 11.10 10.69
C LEU A 85 -4.82 12.51 10.12
N SER A 86 -3.92 12.78 9.19
CA SER A 86 -3.83 14.03 8.46
C SER A 86 -4.10 13.77 6.99
N PHE A 87 -4.81 14.68 6.33
CA PHE A 87 -5.07 14.57 4.90
C PHE A 87 -4.10 15.43 4.10
N SER A 88 -3.52 14.88 3.03
CA SER A 88 -2.76 15.65 2.06
C SER A 88 -3.68 16.67 1.39
N THR A 89 -3.11 17.80 0.98
CA THR A 89 -3.81 18.78 0.16
C THR A 89 -3.23 18.69 -1.24
N ALA A 90 -4.01 19.00 -2.26
CA ALA A 90 -3.63 18.89 -3.67
C ALA A 90 -2.39 19.72 -4.10
N TYR A 91 -1.74 20.43 -3.16
CA TYR A 91 -0.59 21.31 -3.37
C TYR A 91 0.40 21.27 -2.19
N HIS A 92 0.82 20.08 -1.72
CA HIS A 92 1.90 19.96 -0.71
C HIS A 92 3.07 19.08 -1.18
N PRO A 93 3.94 19.60 -2.09
CA PRO A 93 5.06 18.85 -2.69
C PRO A 93 6.03 18.25 -1.66
N GLN A 94 6.31 18.95 -0.55
CA GLN A 94 7.36 18.55 0.41
C GLN A 94 7.16 17.18 1.09
N THR A 95 5.91 16.70 1.16
CA THR A 95 5.56 15.43 1.81
C THR A 95 5.28 14.33 0.80
N ASP A 96 4.73 14.71 -0.35
CA ASP A 96 4.33 13.80 -1.42
C ASP A 96 5.53 13.38 -2.29
N ASP A 97 6.57 14.20 -2.41
CA ASP A 97 7.70 13.92 -3.33
C ASP A 97 8.36 12.55 -3.10
N LEU A 98 8.51 12.08 -1.85
CA LEU A 98 9.09 10.76 -1.58
C LEU A 98 8.09 9.63 -1.84
N ALA A 99 6.83 9.84 -1.48
CA ALA A 99 5.79 8.85 -1.66
C ALA A 99 5.44 8.67 -3.14
N GLU A 100 5.21 9.77 -3.85
CA GLU A 100 4.95 9.80 -5.29
C GLU A 100 6.08 9.14 -6.08
N ARG A 101 7.35 9.47 -5.80
CA ARG A 101 8.48 8.84 -6.50
C ARG A 101 8.53 7.34 -6.29
N MET A 102 8.25 6.86 -5.07
CA MET A 102 8.22 5.43 -4.77
C MET A 102 7.05 4.74 -5.47
N ILE A 103 5.87 5.37 -5.46
CA ILE A 103 4.67 4.87 -6.16
C ILE A 103 4.93 4.75 -7.66
N GLN A 104 5.47 5.80 -8.29
CA GLN A 104 5.85 5.78 -9.71
C GLN A 104 6.87 4.67 -10.01
N THR A 105 7.88 4.52 -9.15
CA THR A 105 8.89 3.47 -9.29
C THR A 105 8.25 2.07 -9.20
N LEU A 106 7.35 1.86 -8.24
CA LEU A 106 6.62 0.62 -8.06
C LEU A 106 5.72 0.31 -9.27
N GLU A 107 4.98 1.30 -9.77
CA GLU A 107 4.15 1.15 -10.97
C GLU A 107 4.96 0.74 -12.19
N ASP A 108 6.11 1.39 -12.42
CA ASP A 108 6.99 1.06 -13.53
C ASP A 108 7.61 -0.33 -13.39
N MET A 109 7.98 -0.74 -12.17
CA MET A 109 8.48 -2.09 -11.89
C MET A 109 7.41 -3.14 -12.18
N ILE A 110 6.18 -2.94 -11.68
CA ILE A 110 5.08 -3.85 -11.94
C ILE A 110 4.79 -3.90 -13.44
N ARG A 111 4.69 -2.76 -14.13
CA ARG A 111 4.45 -2.70 -15.58
C ARG A 111 5.49 -3.49 -16.37
N ARG A 112 6.78 -3.35 -16.02
CA ARG A 112 7.86 -4.13 -16.64
C ARG A 112 7.71 -5.61 -16.34
N PHE A 113 7.47 -5.98 -15.10
CA PHE A 113 7.26 -7.37 -14.70
C PHE A 113 6.12 -8.04 -15.49
N CYS A 114 4.99 -7.35 -15.65
CA CYS A 114 3.86 -7.80 -16.45
C CYS A 114 4.26 -7.98 -17.92
N ALA A 115 5.00 -7.02 -18.49
CA ALA A 115 5.44 -7.06 -19.89
C ALA A 115 6.42 -8.20 -20.19
N TYR A 116 7.23 -8.62 -19.20
CA TYR A 116 8.15 -9.75 -19.35
C TYR A 116 7.44 -11.12 -19.30
N GLY A 117 6.12 -11.17 -19.05
CA GLY A 117 5.34 -12.40 -19.15
C GLY A 117 5.70 -13.44 -18.09
N LEU A 118 6.12 -13.01 -16.89
CA LEU A 118 6.28 -13.88 -15.73
C LEU A 118 4.89 -14.25 -15.19
N GLU A 119 4.19 -15.07 -15.97
CA GLU A 119 2.89 -15.62 -15.63
C GLU A 119 3.09 -16.96 -14.92
N ILE A 120 2.54 -17.09 -13.71
CA ILE A 120 2.42 -18.40 -13.07
C ILE A 120 1.13 -19.03 -13.58
N LYS A 121 1.24 -20.27 -14.05
CA LYS A 121 0.07 -21.08 -14.38
C LYS A 121 -0.57 -21.60 -13.09
N GLY A 122 -1.56 -20.86 -12.58
CA GLY A 122 -2.40 -21.30 -11.48
C GLY A 122 -3.54 -22.20 -11.95
N PHE A 123 -4.27 -22.80 -11.00
CA PHE A 123 -5.45 -23.62 -11.29
C PHE A 123 -6.60 -22.83 -11.95
N ALA A 124 -6.59 -21.49 -11.80
CA ALA A 124 -7.59 -20.56 -12.34
C ALA A 124 -7.17 -19.84 -13.65
N GLY A 125 -5.98 -20.13 -14.21
CA GLY A 125 -5.45 -19.46 -15.40
C GLY A 125 -4.07 -18.81 -15.18
N PHE A 126 -3.67 -17.94 -16.10
CA PHE A 126 -2.46 -17.12 -15.94
C PHE A 126 -2.74 -16.02 -14.93
N THR A 127 -2.03 -16.04 -13.80
CA THR A 127 -2.03 -14.93 -12.84
C THR A 127 -0.63 -14.36 -12.76
N HIS A 128 -0.57 -13.04 -12.59
CA HIS A 128 0.71 -12.38 -12.38
C HIS A 128 1.19 -12.74 -10.97
N ASP A 129 2.47 -13.06 -10.79
CA ASP A 129 3.00 -13.41 -9.48
C ASP A 129 3.29 -12.18 -8.61
N LEU A 130 2.26 -11.36 -8.39
CA LEU A 130 2.35 -10.22 -7.49
C LEU A 130 2.63 -10.65 -6.06
N CYS A 131 2.14 -11.84 -5.67
CA CYS A 131 2.33 -12.41 -4.33
C CYS A 131 3.79 -12.70 -4.01
N THR A 132 4.62 -13.05 -5.00
CA THR A 132 6.08 -13.16 -4.81
C THR A 132 6.79 -11.85 -5.10
N LEU A 133 6.37 -11.11 -6.14
CA LEU A 133 7.02 -9.87 -6.55
C LEU A 133 6.98 -8.82 -5.44
N ILE A 134 5.83 -8.55 -4.84
CA ILE A 134 5.67 -7.45 -3.87
C ILE A 134 6.52 -7.68 -2.62
N PRO A 135 6.51 -8.86 -1.97
CA PRO A 135 7.44 -9.14 -0.87
C PRO A 135 8.91 -9.10 -1.28
N ALA A 136 9.25 -9.55 -2.50
CA ALA A 136 10.63 -9.49 -2.99
C ALA A 136 11.10 -8.04 -3.20
N LEU A 137 10.24 -7.17 -3.72
CA LEU A 137 10.50 -5.74 -3.84
C LEU A 137 10.65 -5.10 -2.46
N GLU A 138 9.75 -5.40 -1.52
CA GLU A 138 9.84 -4.89 -0.15
C GLU A 138 11.19 -5.26 0.48
N LEU A 139 11.63 -6.52 0.36
CA LEU A 139 12.92 -6.98 0.84
C LEU A 139 14.09 -6.27 0.15
N ALA A 140 14.02 -6.04 -1.16
CA ALA A 140 15.07 -5.34 -1.91
C ALA A 140 15.25 -3.88 -1.48
N TYR A 141 14.21 -3.24 -0.95
CA TYR A 141 14.30 -1.89 -0.37
C TYR A 141 14.72 -1.88 1.11
N GLN A 142 14.78 -3.04 1.77
CA GLN A 142 15.20 -3.20 3.17
C GLN A 142 16.71 -3.43 3.34
N THR A 143 17.43 -3.77 2.25
CA THR A 143 18.89 -3.99 2.21
C THR A 143 19.67 -2.71 1.96
#